data_AF-A0A060CLD1-F1
#
_entry.id   AF-A0A060CLD1-F1
#
_cell.length_a   1.000
_cell.length_b   1.000
_cell.length_c   1.000
_cell.angle_alpha   90.00
_cell.angle_beta   90.00
_cell.angle_gamma   90.00
#
_symmetry.space_group_name_H-M   'P 1'
#
loop_
_entity.id
_entity.type
_entity.pdbx_description
1 polymer ?
#
loop_
_entity_poly.entity_id
_entity_poly.type
_entity_poly.pdbx_seq_one_letter_code
_entity_poly.pdbx_strand_id
1 'polypeptide(L)'
;MADPSPSVGVHEAEGGLVARAFVDGATELEAFTLDDAPAGRLTRLDDAGFFEGALDIGKPEPLKYRARNAGGEWWVADPYSFGPVLGPMDDYYMREGTHLRLFDRMGAHVIHHEGADGVHFAVWAPNARRVSVVGDFNAWDGRRHTMRFR
;
A
#
# COMPACT_ATOMS: atom_id res chain seq x y z
N MET A 1 16.01 -0.95 14.51
CA MET A 1 16.78 -0.43 13.36
C MET A 1 15.74 0.15 12.42
N ALA A 2 15.75 1.48 12.26
CA ALA A 2 14.60 2.25 11.77
C ALA A 2 14.21 1.88 10.33
N ASP A 3 12.92 1.60 10.14
CA ASP A 3 12.27 1.41 8.84
C ASP A 3 12.32 2.76 8.08
N PRO A 4 13.06 2.88 6.96
CA PRO A 4 13.26 4.17 6.30
C PRO A 4 12.22 4.45 5.20
N SER A 5 11.15 3.65 5.10
CA SER A 5 10.02 4.04 4.27
C SER A 5 9.28 5.18 4.98
N PRO A 6 9.04 6.35 4.35
CA PRO A 6 8.02 7.25 4.89
C PRO A 6 6.75 6.40 4.95
N SER A 7 6.16 6.26 6.14
CA SER A 7 5.11 5.27 6.41
C SER A 7 3.90 5.55 5.50
N VAL A 8 3.84 4.94 4.32
CA VAL A 8 2.71 5.07 3.37
C VAL A 8 1.54 4.23 3.90
N GLY A 9 0.31 4.57 3.52
CA GLY A 9 -0.92 3.92 3.95
C GLY A 9 -1.67 4.73 5.01
N VAL A 10 -2.58 4.04 5.71
CA VAL A 10 -3.46 4.62 6.73
C VAL A 10 -2.87 4.40 8.12
N HIS A 11 -2.80 5.47 8.91
CA HIS A 11 -2.19 5.48 10.24
C HIS A 11 -3.12 6.14 11.26
N GLU A 12 -3.08 5.66 12.50
CA GLU A 12 -3.69 6.37 13.63
C GLU A 12 -2.78 7.53 14.06
N ALA A 13 -3.37 8.71 14.25
CA ALA A 13 -2.71 9.91 14.73
C ALA A 13 -3.52 10.56 15.87
N GLU A 14 -2.89 11.50 16.58
CA GLU A 14 -3.57 12.28 17.63
C GLU A 14 -4.66 13.15 16.99
N GLY A 15 -5.91 12.68 17.02
CA GLY A 15 -7.07 13.36 16.43
C GLY A 15 -7.78 12.59 15.31
N GLY A 16 -7.34 11.39 14.93
CA GLY A 16 -8.05 10.54 13.98
C GLY A 16 -7.13 9.72 13.09
N LEU A 17 -7.64 9.34 11.92
CA LEU A 17 -6.86 8.60 10.91
C LEU A 17 -6.20 9.57 9.93
N VAL A 18 -5.00 9.23 9.50
CA VAL A 18 -4.22 10.00 8.53
C VAL A 18 -3.76 9.07 7.40
N ALA A 19 -3.95 9.49 6.15
CA ALA A 19 -3.35 8.83 5.00
C ALA A 19 -2.03 9.51 4.62
N ARG A 20 -1.04 8.68 4.31
CA ARG A 20 0.21 9.08 3.67
C ARG A 20 0.33 8.34 2.34
N ALA A 21 0.52 9.04 1.24
CA ALA A 21 0.53 8.45 -0.09
C ALA A 21 1.69 9.00 -0.93
N PHE A 22 2.30 8.13 -1.75
CA PHE A 22 3.24 8.54 -2.78
C PHE A 22 2.59 8.35 -4.16
N VAL A 23 2.24 9.45 -4.82
CA VAL A 23 1.60 9.46 -6.13
C VAL A 23 2.38 10.39 -7.06
N ASP A 24 3.27 9.78 -7.84
CA ASP A 24 4.14 10.50 -8.77
C ASP A 24 3.32 11.27 -9.83
N GLY A 25 3.79 12.49 -10.13
CA GLY A 25 3.16 13.38 -11.11
C GLY A 25 1.86 14.05 -10.65
N ALA A 26 1.32 13.72 -9.47
CA ALA A 26 0.13 14.40 -8.93
C ALA A 26 0.48 15.76 -8.32
N THR A 27 -0.40 16.74 -8.50
CA THR A 27 -0.36 18.03 -7.78
C THR A 27 -1.49 18.14 -6.75
N GLU A 28 -2.58 17.40 -6.95
CA GLU A 28 -3.69 17.29 -6.01
C GLU A 28 -4.02 15.82 -5.77
N LEU A 29 -4.44 15.51 -4.53
CA LEU A 29 -4.82 14.17 -4.14
C LEU A 29 -6.00 14.20 -3.17
N GLU A 30 -7.05 13.45 -3.50
CA GLU A 30 -8.24 13.26 -2.66
C GLU A 30 -8.45 11.76 -2.41
N ALA A 31 -8.68 11.38 -1.16
CA ALA A 31 -8.95 10.00 -0.76
C ALA A 31 -10.45 9.69 -0.87
N PHE A 32 -10.75 8.47 -1.28
CA PHE A 32 -12.07 7.88 -1.37
C PHE A 32 -12.03 6.45 -0.84
N THR A 33 -13.12 5.99 -0.24
CA THR A 33 -13.32 4.56 0.02
C THR A 33 -13.47 3.79 -1.31
N LEU A 34 -13.37 2.46 -1.27
CA LEU A 34 -13.57 1.65 -2.48
C LEU A 34 -14.97 1.86 -3.09
N ASP A 35 -15.98 2.15 -2.26
CA ASP A 35 -17.38 2.44 -2.62
C ASP A 35 -17.62 3.90 -3.08
N ASP A 36 -16.57 4.64 -3.46
CA ASP A 36 -16.65 6.03 -3.97
C ASP A 36 -17.13 7.08 -2.95
N ALA A 37 -17.12 6.78 -1.65
CA ALA A 37 -17.38 7.78 -0.62
C ALA A 37 -16.12 8.65 -0.39
N PRO A 38 -16.23 10.00 -0.36
CA PRO A 38 -15.10 10.86 -0.04
C PRO A 38 -14.56 10.56 1.37
N ALA A 39 -13.25 10.38 1.49
CA ALA A 39 -12.55 10.02 2.72
C ALA A 39 -11.59 11.12 3.21
N GLY A 40 -11.30 12.15 2.42
CA GLY A 40 -10.48 13.29 2.86
C GLY A 40 -9.63 13.89 1.73
N ARG A 41 -9.05 15.08 1.95
CA ARG A 41 -8.11 15.70 1.00
C ARG A 41 -6.70 15.65 1.56
N LEU A 42 -5.75 15.24 0.73
CA LEU A 42 -4.35 15.17 1.13
C LEU A 42 -3.59 16.39 0.60
N THR A 43 -2.71 16.91 1.44
CA THR A 43 -1.82 18.03 1.14
C THR A 43 -0.50 17.48 0.62
N ARG A 44 -0.02 18.05 -0.48
CA ARG A 44 1.29 17.71 -1.04
C ARG A 44 2.38 18.25 -0.10
N LEU A 45 3.21 17.35 0.41
CA LEU A 45 4.31 17.68 1.32
C LEU A 45 5.64 17.88 0.58
N ASP A 46 5.84 17.20 -0.55
CA ASP A 46 7.04 17.37 -1.37
C ASP A 46 6.74 17.38 -2.88
N ASP A 47 7.70 17.89 -3.64
CA ASP A 47 7.60 17.94 -5.09
C ASP A 47 7.77 16.57 -5.76
N ALA A 48 8.26 15.56 -5.04
CA ALA A 48 8.39 14.19 -5.54
C ALA A 48 7.04 13.44 -5.60
N GLY A 49 5.97 14.01 -5.03
CA GLY A 49 4.64 13.42 -5.04
C GLY A 49 4.27 12.72 -3.74
N PHE A 50 4.84 13.14 -2.61
CA PHE A 50 4.41 12.69 -1.28
C PHE A 50 3.28 13.57 -0.74
N PHE A 51 2.25 12.93 -0.20
CA PHE A 51 1.02 13.54 0.28
C PHE A 51 0.67 13.05 1.67
N GLU A 52 0.10 13.92 2.50
CA GLU A 52 -0.45 13.59 3.83
C GLU A 52 -1.76 14.33 4.06
N GLY A 53 -2.74 13.68 4.68
CA GLY A 53 -4.01 14.31 5.05
C GLY A 53 -4.81 13.50 6.06
N ALA A 54 -5.59 14.20 6.87
CA ALA A 54 -6.57 13.58 7.76
C ALA A 54 -7.67 12.90 6.94
N LEU A 55 -8.18 11.79 7.47
CA LEU A 55 -9.25 11.00 6.88
C LEU A 55 -10.53 11.14 7.70
N ASP A 56 -11.63 11.36 6.99
CA ASP A 56 -12.99 11.46 7.52
C ASP A 56 -13.68 10.09 7.52
N ILE A 57 -13.00 9.06 8.04
CA ILE A 57 -13.50 7.67 8.14
C ILE A 57 -13.44 7.16 9.58
N GLY A 58 -14.35 6.25 9.95
CA GLY A 58 -14.49 5.77 11.33
C GLY A 58 -13.51 4.67 11.74
N LYS A 59 -12.88 3.98 10.78
CA LYS A 59 -11.91 2.91 11.01
C LYS A 59 -10.97 2.79 9.79
N PRO A 60 -9.79 2.19 9.94
CA PRO A 60 -8.94 1.86 8.79
C PRO A 60 -9.69 0.92 7.83
N GLU A 61 -9.70 1.28 6.55
CA GLU A 61 -10.25 0.48 5.46
C GLU A 61 -9.49 0.78 4.16
N PRO A 62 -9.58 -0.09 3.13
CA PRO A 62 -8.93 0.16 1.86
C PRO A 62 -9.42 1.43 1.16
N LEU A 63 -8.48 2.18 0.60
CA LEU A 63 -8.72 3.46 -0.05
C LEU A 63 -8.25 3.47 -1.50
N LYS A 64 -8.84 4.39 -2.26
CA LYS A 64 -8.36 4.81 -3.58
C LYS A 64 -8.24 6.33 -3.61
N TYR A 65 -7.29 6.81 -4.38
CA TYR A 65 -7.01 8.23 -4.54
C TYR A 65 -7.43 8.72 -5.92
N ARG A 66 -8.09 9.87 -5.95
CA ARG A 66 -8.26 10.68 -7.15
C ARG A 66 -7.10 11.66 -7.23
N ALA A 67 -6.20 11.43 -8.17
CA ALA A 67 -5.04 12.27 -8.42
C ALA A 67 -5.32 13.23 -9.58
N ARG A 68 -4.83 14.46 -9.48
CA ARG A 68 -4.90 15.44 -10.58
C ARG A 68 -3.60 16.17 -10.78
N ASN A 69 -3.37 16.61 -12.02
CA ASN A 69 -2.35 17.58 -12.41
C ASN A 69 -2.82 18.40 -13.62
N ALA A 70 -1.95 19.25 -14.16
CA ALA A 70 -2.26 20.07 -15.33
C ALA A 70 -2.62 19.26 -16.61
N GLY A 71 -2.22 17.98 -16.66
CA GLY A 71 -2.48 17.07 -17.78
C GLY A 71 -3.78 16.27 -17.66
N GLY A 72 -4.45 16.29 -16.50
CA GLY A 72 -5.72 15.59 -16.29
C GLY A 72 -5.87 14.98 -14.90
N GLU A 73 -6.83 14.06 -14.79
CA GLU A 73 -7.12 13.31 -13.56
C GLU A 73 -7.08 11.80 -13.80
N TRP A 74 -6.70 11.05 -12.77
CA TRP A 74 -6.67 9.58 -12.79
C TRP A 74 -6.89 9.01 -11.39
N TRP A 75 -7.25 7.73 -11.33
CA TRP A 75 -7.44 6.98 -10.09
C TRP A 75 -6.25 6.09 -9.80
N VAL A 76 -5.89 5.98 -8.51
CA VAL A 76 -4.84 5.11 -8.00
C VAL A 76 -5.34 4.41 -6.75
N ALA A 77 -5.33 3.08 -6.71
CA ALA A 77 -5.61 2.34 -5.48
C ALA A 77 -4.43 2.49 -4.50
N ASP A 78 -4.70 2.54 -3.19
CA ASP A 78 -3.65 2.54 -2.17
C ASP A 78 -3.28 1.10 -1.77
N PRO A 79 -2.17 0.53 -2.27
CA PRO A 79 -1.78 -0.83 -1.91
C PRO A 79 -1.38 -0.95 -0.43
N TYR A 80 -1.11 0.15 0.27
CA TYR A 80 -0.72 0.17 1.68
C TYR A 80 -1.90 0.38 2.64
N SER A 81 -3.11 0.56 2.10
CA SER A 81 -4.34 0.63 2.89
C SER A 81 -4.90 -0.76 3.26
N PHE A 82 -4.43 -1.80 2.58
CA PHE A 82 -4.87 -3.18 2.80
C PHE A 82 -4.18 -3.85 3.99
N GLY A 83 -4.94 -4.68 4.70
CA GLY A 83 -4.44 -5.53 5.77
C GLY A 83 -3.49 -6.63 5.27
N PRO A 84 -2.71 -7.24 6.18
CA PRO A 84 -1.83 -8.36 5.84
C PRO A 84 -2.60 -9.56 5.29
N VAL A 85 -2.15 -10.10 4.14
CA VAL A 85 -2.71 -11.33 3.54
C VAL A 85 -2.22 -12.60 4.24
N LEU A 86 -0.95 -12.62 4.67
CA LEU A 86 -0.37 -13.75 5.41
C LEU A 86 -0.68 -13.62 6.91
N GLY A 87 -1.16 -14.70 7.51
CA GLY A 87 -1.53 -14.76 8.92
C GLY A 87 -0.38 -15.26 9.83
N PRO A 88 -0.54 -15.19 11.16
CA PRO A 88 0.49 -15.62 12.12
C PRO A 88 0.91 -17.10 11.98
N MET A 89 0.01 -17.94 11.46
CA MET A 89 0.28 -19.35 11.25
C MET A 89 1.21 -19.59 10.05
N ASP A 90 1.10 -18.77 9.00
CA ASP A 90 2.01 -18.84 7.85
C ASP A 90 3.44 -18.45 8.29
N ASP A 91 3.56 -17.43 9.14
CA ASP A 91 4.83 -16.96 9.71
C ASP A 91 5.51 -18.07 10.56
N TYR A 92 4.73 -18.84 11.33
CA TYR A 92 5.24 -19.96 12.14
C TYR A 92 5.80 -21.09 11.27
N TYR A 93 5.01 -21.57 10.31
CA TYR A 93 5.41 -22.68 9.44
C TYR A 93 6.55 -22.30 8.49
N MET A 94 6.66 -21.02 8.10
CA MET A 94 7.81 -20.49 7.36
C MET A 94 9.12 -20.63 8.15
N ARG A 95 9.09 -20.33 9.47
CA ARG A 95 10.29 -20.39 10.32
C ARG A 95 10.71 -21.82 10.67
N GLU A 96 9.76 -22.73 10.77
CA GLU A 96 10.02 -24.13 11.14
C GLU A 96 10.51 -24.98 9.95
N GLY A 97 10.33 -24.50 8.71
CA GLY A 97 10.71 -25.24 7.50
C GLY A 97 9.74 -26.38 7.15
N THR A 98 8.66 -26.53 7.90
CA THR A 98 7.67 -27.61 7.77
C THR A 98 6.52 -27.26 6.82
N HIS A 99 6.52 -26.07 6.21
CA HIS A 99 5.44 -25.65 5.32
C HIS A 99 5.53 -26.35 3.94
N LEU A 100 5.02 -27.57 3.84
CA LEU A 100 5.02 -28.37 2.61
C LEU A 100 4.30 -27.70 1.42
N ARG A 101 3.46 -26.69 1.68
CA ARG A 101 2.72 -25.91 0.68
C ARG A 101 3.13 -24.43 0.60
N LEU A 102 4.39 -24.12 0.91
CA LEU A 102 4.84 -22.72 1.01
C LEU A 102 4.66 -21.94 -0.31
N PHE A 103 4.72 -22.64 -1.44
CA PHE A 103 4.47 -22.09 -2.77
C PHE A 103 3.03 -21.59 -2.99
N ASP A 104 2.05 -22.05 -2.22
CA ASP A 104 0.67 -21.56 -2.33
C ASP A 104 0.49 -20.16 -1.70
N ARG A 105 1.49 -19.72 -0.94
CA ARG A 105 1.47 -18.43 -0.23
C ARG A 105 2.55 -17.47 -0.72
N MET A 106 3.69 -18.02 -1.16
CA MET A 106 4.80 -17.29 -1.76
C MET A 106 4.61 -17.12 -3.27
N GLY A 107 5.21 -16.09 -3.84
CA GLY A 107 5.06 -15.75 -5.25
C GLY A 107 3.96 -14.73 -5.50
N ALA A 108 3.35 -14.77 -6.68
CA ALA A 108 2.30 -13.85 -7.12
C ALA A 108 0.98 -14.61 -7.27
N HIS A 109 -0.04 -14.21 -6.51
CA HIS A 109 -1.34 -14.89 -6.48
C HIS A 109 -2.48 -13.89 -6.69
N VAL A 110 -3.35 -14.16 -7.66
CA VAL A 110 -4.59 -13.38 -7.82
C VAL A 110 -5.52 -13.70 -6.66
N ILE A 111 -5.96 -12.67 -5.94
CA ILE A 111 -6.83 -12.82 -4.77
C ILE A 111 -7.93 -11.77 -4.77
N HIS A 112 -9.02 -12.08 -4.08
CA HIS A 112 -9.98 -11.09 -3.63
C HIS A 112 -9.69 -10.78 -2.15
N HIS A 113 -9.35 -9.52 -1.84
CA HIS A 113 -8.91 -9.11 -0.50
C HIS A 113 -9.57 -7.78 -0.11
N GLU A 114 -10.27 -7.79 1.03
CA GLU A 114 -10.93 -6.61 1.61
C GLU A 114 -11.78 -5.80 0.61
N GLY A 115 -12.50 -6.50 -0.29
CA GLY A 115 -13.40 -5.87 -1.26
C GLY A 115 -12.76 -5.50 -2.60
N ALA A 116 -11.47 -5.78 -2.81
CA ALA A 116 -10.77 -5.54 -4.08
C ALA A 116 -10.18 -6.82 -4.68
N ASP A 117 -10.23 -6.93 -6.00
CA ASP A 117 -9.47 -7.92 -6.75
C ASP A 117 -8.06 -7.40 -7.03
N GLY A 118 -7.04 -8.22 -6.80
CA GLY A 118 -5.66 -7.82 -6.97
C GLY A 118 -4.69 -9.00 -6.99
N VAL A 119 -3.39 -8.68 -6.90
CA VAL A 119 -2.32 -9.68 -6.86
C VAL A 119 -1.53 -9.51 -5.57
N HIS A 120 -1.49 -10.57 -4.76
CA HIS A 120 -0.64 -10.65 -3.59
C HIS A 120 0.75 -11.15 -3.99
N PHE A 121 1.77 -10.40 -3.56
CA PHE A 121 3.17 -10.76 -3.74
C PHE A 121 3.82 -11.08 -2.38
N ALA A 122 4.46 -12.24 -2.28
CA ALA A 122 5.28 -12.61 -1.14
C ALA A 122 6.60 -13.24 -1.59
N VAL A 123 7.71 -12.83 -0.98
CA VAL A 123 9.04 -13.36 -1.28
C VAL A 123 9.85 -13.51 0.00
N TRP A 124 10.64 -14.58 0.05
CA TRP A 124 11.59 -14.83 1.12
C TRP A 124 12.91 -14.15 0.77
N ALA A 125 13.20 -13.07 1.48
CA ALA A 125 14.43 -12.30 1.28
C ALA A 125 14.96 -11.75 2.63
N PRO A 126 15.31 -12.61 3.60
CA PRO A 126 15.60 -12.21 4.99
C PRO A 126 16.81 -11.29 5.14
N ASN A 127 17.74 -11.34 4.17
CA ASN A 127 18.95 -10.52 4.16
C ASN A 127 18.82 -9.28 3.26
N ALA A 128 17.66 -9.08 2.60
CA ALA A 128 17.47 -7.92 1.74
C ALA A 128 17.23 -6.67 2.59
N ARG A 129 17.85 -5.55 2.18
CA ARG A 129 17.64 -4.24 2.85
C ARG A 129 16.28 -3.64 2.49
N ARG A 130 15.77 -3.92 1.29
CA ARG A 130 14.48 -3.48 0.77
C ARG A 130 14.10 -4.38 -0.40
N VAL A 131 12.82 -4.63 -0.57
CA VAL A 131 12.25 -5.31 -1.75
C VAL A 131 11.13 -4.45 -2.30
N SER A 132 11.00 -4.38 -3.63
CA SER A 132 9.92 -3.68 -4.32
C SER A 132 9.40 -4.54 -5.47
N VAL A 133 8.10 -4.43 -5.76
CA VAL A 133 7.51 -5.04 -6.95
C VAL A 133 7.61 -4.03 -8.09
N VAL A 134 8.15 -4.42 -9.23
CA VAL A 134 8.29 -3.56 -10.42
C VAL A 134 7.69 -4.24 -11.65
N GLY A 135 7.08 -3.45 -12.51
CA GLY A 135 6.52 -3.92 -13.77
C GLY A 135 5.84 -2.78 -14.53
N ASP A 136 5.14 -3.13 -15.62
CA ASP A 136 4.51 -2.14 -16.48
C ASP A 136 3.49 -1.26 -15.72
N PHE A 137 2.78 -1.83 -14.74
CA PHE A 137 1.78 -1.14 -13.92
C PHE A 137 2.34 0.01 -13.07
N ASN A 138 3.66 0.07 -12.87
CA ASN A 138 4.31 1.15 -12.14
C ASN A 138 5.46 1.81 -12.90
N ALA A 139 5.46 1.66 -14.24
CA ALA A 139 6.50 2.17 -15.12
C ALA A 139 7.92 1.73 -14.69
N TRP A 140 8.02 0.53 -14.11
CA TRP A 140 9.26 -0.05 -13.58
C TRP A 140 9.92 0.78 -12.46
N ASP A 141 9.16 1.66 -11.78
CA ASP A 141 9.66 2.48 -10.67
C ASP A 141 9.48 1.77 -9.32
N GLY A 142 10.58 1.24 -8.79
CA GLY A 142 10.64 0.53 -7.51
C GLY A 142 10.38 1.39 -6.27
N ARG A 143 10.23 2.71 -6.39
CA ARG A 143 9.82 3.58 -5.27
C ARG A 143 8.33 3.50 -4.98
N ARG A 144 7.52 3.14 -5.98
CA ARG A 144 6.05 3.18 -5.90
C ARG A 144 5.45 2.01 -5.11
N HIS A 145 6.03 0.82 -5.21
CA HIS A 145 5.49 -0.41 -4.64
C HIS A 145 6.56 -1.16 -3.82
N THR A 146 6.97 -0.56 -2.70
CA THR A 146 7.89 -1.18 -1.73
C THR A 146 7.14 -2.24 -0.92
N MET A 147 7.73 -3.42 -0.75
CA MET A 147 7.13 -4.50 0.04
C MET A 147 7.31 -4.24 1.54
N ARG A 148 6.27 -4.58 2.31
CA ARG A 148 6.33 -4.55 3.78
C ARG A 148 7.16 -5.72 4.29
N PHE A 149 8.19 -5.42 5.09
CA PHE A 149 8.96 -6.45 5.80
C PHE A 149 8.15 -7.02 6.97
N ARG A 150 8.31 -8.32 7.22
CA ARG A 150 7.65 -9.04 8.32
C ARG A 150 8.67 -9.87 9.10
#